data_AF-A0A1H3NVZ7-F1
#
_entry.id   AF-A0A1H3NVZ7-F1
#
_cell.length_a   1.000
_cell.length_b   1.000
_cell.length_c   1.000
_cell.angle_alpha   90.00
_cell.angle_beta   90.00
_cell.angle_gamma   90.00
#
_symmetry.space_group_name_H-M   'P 1'
#
loop_
_entity.id
_entity.type
_entity.pdbx_description
1 polymer ?
#
loop_
_entity_poly.entity_id
_entity_poly.type
_entity_poly.pdbx_seq_one_letter_code
_entity_poly.pdbx_strand_id
1 'polypeptide(L)'
;MHQKKLLRERRYGGAAVKVGATTAALLVLGTGAAFATDPGKVAGPRPAGTAVTSNGYQVTPAGAQQRLGDLPLTSALSSDGKIMAVVNAGQGTQSVQIVDTRTGYVVQTGGCPGSRGT
;
A
#
# COMPACT_ATOMS: atom_id res chain seq x y z
N MET A 1 12.81 -38.51 66.85
CA MET A 1 12.04 -38.76 65.61
C MET A 1 11.79 -37.40 64.93
N HIS A 2 12.79 -36.78 64.29
CA HIS A 2 13.26 -36.96 62.90
C HIS A 2 12.58 -36.04 61.85
N GLN A 3 13.19 -34.86 61.64
CA GLN A 3 13.73 -34.41 60.35
C GLN A 3 12.83 -34.51 59.09
N LYS A 4 11.74 -33.74 58.99
CA LYS A 4 10.97 -33.62 57.72
C LYS A 4 10.64 -32.20 57.25
N LYS A 5 11.23 -31.14 57.83
CA LYS A 5 10.85 -29.74 57.53
C LYS A 5 11.85 -28.94 56.66
N LEU A 6 12.77 -29.59 55.94
CA LEU A 6 13.87 -28.87 55.24
C LEU A 6 14.02 -29.20 53.73
N LEU A 7 13.00 -29.73 53.06
CA LEU A 7 13.11 -30.11 51.64
C LEU A 7 12.05 -29.51 50.71
N ARG A 8 11.34 -28.43 51.11
CA ARG A 8 10.33 -27.78 50.26
C ARG A 8 10.70 -26.36 49.80
N GLU A 9 11.95 -25.93 49.88
CA GLU A 9 12.29 -24.54 49.47
C GLU A 9 13.33 -24.45 48.34
N ARG A 10 13.92 -25.56 47.88
CA ARG A 10 15.00 -25.52 46.88
C ARG A 10 14.57 -25.74 45.42
N ARG A 11 13.27 -25.93 45.14
CA ARG A 11 12.76 -26.14 43.77
C ARG A 11 12.14 -24.90 43.10
N TYR A 12 11.87 -23.82 43.84
CA TYR A 12 11.24 -22.61 43.28
C TYR A 12 12.22 -21.59 42.66
N GLY A 13 13.51 -21.63 43.01
CA GLY A 13 14.50 -20.69 42.46
C GLY A 13 14.91 -20.96 41.00
N GLY A 14 14.84 -22.21 40.54
CA GLY A 14 15.29 -22.59 39.19
C GLY A 14 14.26 -22.34 38.09
N ALA A 15 12.96 -22.43 38.41
CA ALA A 15 11.89 -22.19 37.44
C ALA A 15 11.70 -20.70 37.16
N ALA A 16 11.75 -19.85 38.20
CA ALA A 16 11.58 -18.41 38.06
C ALA A 16 12.72 -17.75 37.23
N VAL A 17 13.97 -18.20 37.44
CA VAL A 17 15.13 -17.70 36.66
C VAL A 17 15.06 -18.14 35.19
N LYS A 18 14.58 -19.37 34.92
CA LYS A 18 14.43 -19.88 33.55
C LYS A 18 13.29 -19.18 32.78
N VAL A 19 12.19 -18.82 33.45
CA VAL A 19 11.07 -18.10 32.85
C VAL A 19 11.40 -16.62 32.61
N GLY A 20 12.22 -16.00 33.48
CA GLY A 20 12.71 -14.64 33.27
C GLY A 20 13.71 -14.53 32.11
N ALA A 21 14.56 -15.53 31.92
CA ALA A 21 15.55 -15.54 30.84
C ALA A 21 14.92 -15.75 29.44
N THR A 22 13.86 -16.55 29.33
CA THR A 22 13.18 -16.79 28.04
C THR A 22 12.30 -15.63 27.60
N THR A 23 11.66 -14.92 28.54
CA THR A 23 10.88 -13.70 28.22
C THR A 23 11.79 -12.53 27.82
N ALA A 24 12.95 -12.37 28.46
CA ALA A 24 13.94 -11.36 28.07
C ALA A 24 14.55 -11.63 26.67
N ALA A 25 14.82 -12.90 26.34
CA ALA A 25 15.36 -13.27 25.02
C ALA A 25 14.37 -13.03 23.87
N LEU A 26 13.07 -13.23 24.09
CA LEU A 26 12.03 -12.93 23.10
C LEU A 26 11.83 -11.43 22.89
N LEU A 27 12.04 -10.60 23.91
CA LEU A 27 11.97 -9.14 23.80
C LEU A 27 13.15 -8.55 23.02
N VAL A 28 14.35 -9.11 23.15
CA VAL A 28 15.54 -8.65 22.41
C VAL A 28 15.49 -9.03 20.92
N LEU A 29 14.84 -10.15 20.58
CA LEU A 29 14.68 -10.61 19.20
C LEU A 29 13.48 -9.95 18.46
N GLY A 30 12.55 -9.32 19.18
CA GLY A 30 11.36 -8.69 18.59
C GLY A 30 11.59 -7.31 17.96
N THR A 31 12.70 -6.64 18.26
CA THR A 31 12.96 -5.23 17.93
C THR A 31 13.77 -4.98 16.64
N GLY A 32 14.15 -6.02 15.90
CA GLY A 32 15.16 -5.92 14.83
C GLY A 32 14.74 -5.39 13.45
N ALA A 33 13.46 -5.10 13.20
CA ALA A 33 12.99 -4.76 11.85
C ALA A 33 12.14 -3.50 11.80
N ALA A 34 12.67 -2.37 12.28
CA ALA A 34 12.21 -1.07 11.79
C ALA A 34 12.80 -0.87 10.39
N PHE A 35 12.13 -1.38 9.36
CA PHE A 35 12.48 -1.03 7.98
C PHE A 35 12.38 0.50 7.86
N ALA A 36 13.50 1.15 7.51
CA ALA A 36 13.52 2.57 7.22
C ALA A 36 12.70 2.84 5.95
N THR A 37 11.40 3.05 6.11
CA THR A 37 10.54 3.55 5.04
C THR A 37 10.83 5.04 4.91
N ASP A 38 11.57 5.45 3.88
CA ASP A 38 11.63 6.87 3.49
C ASP A 38 10.24 7.24 2.96
N PRO A 39 9.43 8.02 3.72
CA PRO A 39 8.07 8.35 3.29
C PRO A 39 8.09 9.12 1.97
N GLY A 40 9.21 9.77 1.62
CA GLY A 40 9.42 10.47 0.36
C GLY A 40 9.61 9.57 -0.86
N LYS A 41 9.78 8.25 -0.68
CA LYS A 41 10.00 7.29 -1.78
C LYS A 41 8.89 6.27 -2.00
N VAL A 42 7.83 6.30 -1.20
CA VAL A 42 6.65 5.46 -1.44
C VAL A 42 5.92 5.95 -2.69
N ALA A 43 5.67 5.05 -3.64
CA ALA A 43 4.97 5.37 -4.88
C ALA A 43 3.52 5.81 -4.61
N GLY A 44 3.05 6.80 -5.36
CA GLY A 44 1.68 7.30 -5.29
C GLY A 44 1.54 8.82 -5.18
N PRO A 45 0.29 9.31 -5.14
CA PRO A 45 -0.02 10.75 -5.06
C PRO A 45 0.40 11.37 -3.72
N ARG A 46 0.65 12.69 -3.73
CA ARG A 46 1.05 13.49 -2.57
C ARG A 46 0.04 14.62 -2.29
N PRO A 47 -0.01 15.14 -1.04
CA PRO A 47 -0.97 16.19 -0.66
C PRO A 47 -0.91 17.48 -1.49
N ALA A 48 0.24 17.79 -2.12
CA ALA A 48 0.44 18.95 -2.98
C ALA A 48 0.15 18.68 -4.48
N GLY A 49 -0.46 17.56 -4.82
CA GLY A 49 -0.73 17.16 -6.22
C GLY A 49 0.49 16.61 -6.96
N THR A 50 1.67 16.53 -6.33
CA THR A 50 2.81 15.78 -6.86
C THR A 50 2.60 14.27 -6.72
N ALA A 51 3.42 13.47 -7.37
CA ALA A 51 3.41 12.02 -7.17
C ALA A 51 4.84 11.47 -7.15
N VAL A 52 5.01 10.29 -6.57
CA VAL A 52 6.23 9.48 -6.68
C VAL A 52 5.93 8.28 -7.57
N THR A 53 6.73 8.08 -8.60
CA THR A 53 6.60 6.93 -9.50
C THR A 53 7.12 5.65 -8.82
N SER A 54 6.79 4.48 -9.37
CA SER A 54 7.26 3.19 -8.84
C SER A 54 8.78 3.02 -8.87
N ASN A 55 9.50 3.81 -9.68
CA ASN A 55 10.96 3.89 -9.72
C ASN A 55 11.53 5.07 -8.89
N GLY A 56 10.73 5.72 -8.04
CA GLY A 56 11.19 6.67 -7.03
C GLY A 56 11.40 8.11 -7.51
N TYR A 57 11.00 8.45 -8.74
CA TYR A 57 11.06 9.84 -9.22
C TYR A 57 9.87 10.65 -8.71
N GLN A 58 10.13 11.88 -8.30
CA GLN A 58 9.07 12.86 -8.02
C GLN A 58 8.61 13.52 -9.32
N VAL A 59 7.31 13.59 -9.52
CA VAL A 59 6.69 14.28 -10.66
C VAL A 59 5.77 15.39 -10.17
N THR A 60 5.91 16.56 -10.77
CA THR A 60 4.98 17.68 -10.61
C THR A 60 4.07 17.72 -11.84
N PRO A 61 2.74 17.73 -11.68
CA PRO A 61 1.85 17.72 -12.83
C PRO A 61 1.97 19.04 -13.60
N ALA A 62 1.93 18.97 -14.93
CA ALA A 62 1.90 20.16 -15.78
C ALA A 62 0.55 20.92 -15.74
N GLY A 63 -0.48 20.32 -15.12
CA GLY A 63 -1.82 20.86 -14.99
C GLY A 63 -2.59 20.19 -13.85
N ALA A 64 -3.92 20.09 -13.97
CA ALA A 64 -4.74 19.39 -13.01
C ALA A 64 -4.69 17.86 -13.22
N GLN A 65 -4.70 17.09 -12.13
CA GLN A 65 -4.85 15.64 -12.21
C GLN A 65 -6.33 15.28 -12.25
N GLN A 66 -6.69 14.40 -13.18
CA GLN A 66 -8.04 13.83 -13.28
C GLN A 66 -8.03 12.39 -12.79
N ARG A 67 -9.01 12.04 -11.95
CA ARG A 67 -9.19 10.64 -11.51
C ARG A 67 -9.71 9.80 -12.68
N LEU A 68 -9.00 8.72 -12.96
CA LEU A 68 -9.37 7.70 -13.93
C LEU A 68 -9.86 6.43 -13.24
N GLY A 69 -10.25 5.43 -14.06
CA GLY A 69 -10.62 4.10 -13.59
C GLY A 69 -9.41 3.26 -13.16
N ASP A 70 -9.68 1.98 -12.90
CA ASP A 70 -8.64 1.03 -12.49
C ASP A 70 -7.73 0.64 -13.66
N LEU A 71 -6.41 0.68 -13.41
CA LEU A 71 -5.34 0.45 -14.38
C LEU A 71 -5.61 1.10 -15.76
N PRO A 72 -5.45 2.43 -15.89
CA PRO A 72 -5.46 3.09 -17.19
C PRO A 72 -4.23 2.62 -17.99
N LEU A 73 -4.46 1.75 -18.98
CA LEU A 73 -3.36 1.09 -19.72
C LEU A 73 -3.03 1.79 -21.03
N THR A 74 -4.01 2.44 -21.65
CA THR A 74 -3.82 3.11 -22.95
C THR A 74 -4.77 4.28 -23.12
N SER A 75 -4.38 5.21 -23.98
CA SER A 75 -5.16 6.39 -24.35
C SER A 75 -5.00 6.72 -25.83
N ALA A 76 -6.05 7.24 -26.45
CA ALA A 76 -6.04 7.72 -27.83
C ALA A 76 -6.67 9.12 -27.91
N LEU A 77 -5.99 10.04 -28.60
CA LEU A 77 -6.45 11.40 -28.85
C LEU A 77 -7.28 11.42 -30.15
N SER A 78 -8.41 12.14 -30.15
CA SER A 78 -9.18 12.40 -31.37
C SER A 78 -8.35 13.16 -32.39
N SER A 79 -8.67 13.02 -33.68
CA SER A 79 -7.93 13.71 -34.76
C SER A 79 -7.95 15.22 -34.63
N ASP A 80 -9.00 15.80 -34.04
CA ASP A 80 -9.13 17.23 -33.76
C ASP A 80 -8.59 17.64 -32.38
N GLY A 81 -8.05 16.70 -31.60
CA GLY A 81 -7.43 16.96 -30.31
C GLY A 81 -8.36 17.34 -29.17
N LYS A 82 -9.68 17.36 -29.37
CA LYS A 82 -10.65 17.83 -28.35
C LYS A 82 -11.00 16.79 -27.30
N ILE A 83 -10.83 15.52 -27.63
CA ILE A 83 -11.26 14.41 -26.80
C ILE A 83 -10.15 13.37 -26.72
N MET A 84 -9.90 12.88 -25.50
CA MET A 84 -9.03 11.74 -25.27
C MET A 84 -9.84 10.58 -24.71
N ALA A 85 -9.81 9.43 -25.38
CA ALA A 85 -10.36 8.19 -24.87
C ALA A 85 -9.29 7.47 -24.05
N VAL A 86 -9.62 7.04 -22.84
CA VAL A 86 -8.75 6.29 -21.94
C VAL A 86 -9.39 4.94 -21.65
N VAL A 87 -8.63 3.86 -21.81
CA VAL A 87 -9.07 2.49 -21.50
C VAL A 87 -8.58 2.12 -20.11
N ASN A 88 -9.52 1.85 -19.21
CA ASN A 88 -9.28 1.36 -17.85
C ASN A 88 -9.57 -0.15 -17.84
N ALA A 89 -8.52 -0.95 -17.77
CA ALA A 89 -8.58 -2.39 -17.95
C ALA A 89 -7.93 -3.14 -16.78
N GLY A 90 -8.24 -2.70 -15.56
CA GLY A 90 -7.77 -3.34 -14.34
C GLY A 90 -8.54 -4.59 -13.93
N GLN A 91 -8.50 -4.90 -12.63
CA GLN A 91 -9.06 -6.15 -12.10
C GLN A 91 -10.59 -6.13 -12.10
N GLY A 92 -11.21 -4.96 -11.93
CA GLY A 92 -12.65 -4.79 -11.89
C GLY A 92 -13.35 -4.67 -13.25
N THR A 93 -14.54 -4.08 -13.26
CA THR A 93 -15.29 -3.79 -14.49
C THR A 93 -14.49 -2.86 -15.39
N GLN A 94 -14.23 -3.31 -16.61
CA GLN A 94 -13.46 -2.54 -17.58
C GLN A 94 -14.32 -1.40 -18.14
N SER A 95 -13.68 -0.27 -18.40
CA SER A 95 -14.38 0.92 -18.90
C SER A 95 -13.53 1.73 -19.85
N VAL A 96 -14.21 2.50 -20.70
CA VAL A 96 -13.63 3.59 -21.48
C VAL A 96 -14.12 4.90 -20.88
N GLN A 97 -13.18 5.77 -20.55
CA GLN A 97 -13.45 7.14 -20.12
C GLN A 97 -13.13 8.11 -21.26
N ILE A 98 -14.03 9.04 -21.50
CA ILE A 98 -13.89 10.12 -22.48
C ILE A 98 -13.53 11.39 -21.72
N VAL A 99 -12.38 11.98 -22.03
CA VAL A 99 -11.84 13.18 -21.38
C VAL A 99 -11.89 14.35 -22.35
N ASP A 100 -12.50 15.47 -21.95
CA ASP A 100 -12.39 16.74 -22.67
C ASP A 100 -11.00 17.33 -22.42
N THR A 101 -10.24 17.56 -23.49
CA THR A 101 -8.83 17.96 -23.38
C THR A 101 -8.64 19.42 -23.02
N ARG A 102 -9.67 20.26 -23.23
CA ARG A 102 -9.63 21.68 -22.88
C ARG A 102 -9.77 21.87 -21.37
N THR A 103 -10.61 21.05 -20.74
CA THR A 103 -10.94 21.14 -19.32
C THR A 103 -10.21 20.11 -18.47
N GLY A 104 -9.75 19.01 -19.07
CA GLY A 104 -9.13 17.88 -18.39
C GLY A 104 -10.13 16.96 -17.67
N TYR A 105 -11.44 17.19 -17.79
CA TYR A 105 -12.46 16.42 -17.08
C TYR A 105 -13.00 15.25 -17.89
N VAL A 106 -13.36 14.17 -17.19
CA VAL A 106 -14.11 13.04 -17.77
C VAL A 106 -15.54 13.50 -18.05
N VAL A 107 -15.93 13.47 -19.33
CA VAL A 107 -17.28 13.83 -19.79
C VAL A 107 -18.20 12.63 -19.95
N GLN A 108 -17.63 11.43 -20.09
CA GLN A 108 -18.40 10.18 -20.17
C GLN A 108 -17.58 9.00 -19.67
N THR A 109 -18.25 8.05 -19.02
CA THR A 109 -17.70 6.72 -18.70
C THR A 109 -18.63 5.66 -19.26
N GLY A 110 -18.12 4.77 -20.09
CA GLY A 110 -18.86 3.63 -20.64
C GLY A 110 -18.20 2.32 -20.23
N GLY A 111 -18.99 1.33 -19.79
CA GLY A 111 -18.48 -0.02 -19.53
C GLY A 111 -18.14 -0.74 -20.83
N CYS A 112 -17.11 -1.58 -20.81
CA CYS A 112 -16.79 -2.45 -21.94
C CYS A 112 -17.69 -3.69 -21.93
N PRO A 113 -18.47 -3.96 -23.01
CA PRO A 113 -19.28 -5.16 -23.09
C PRO A 113 -18.44 -6.43 -22.91
N GLY A 114 -18.94 -7.36 -22.09
CA GLY A 114 -18.25 -8.63 -21.81
C GLY A 114 -17.19 -8.58 -20.70
N SER A 115 -16.88 -7.40 -20.15
CA SER A 115 -16.04 -7.29 -18.95
C SER A 115 -16.81 -7.72 -17.70
N ARG A 116 -16.81 -9.02 -17.40
CA ARG A 116 -17.30 -9.52 -16.10
C ARG A 116 -16.20 -9.35 -15.06
N GLY A 117 -16.33 -8.32 -14.23
CA GLY A 117 -15.66 -8.28 -12.93
C GLY A 117 -16.37 -9.26 -12.00
N THR A 118 -15.66 -10.30 -11.57
CA THR A 118 -16.12 -11.22 -10.51
C THR A 118 -15.80 -10.65 -9.15
#